data_AF-A0A813ZFS8-F1
#
_entry.id   AF-A0A813ZFS8-F1
#
_cell.length_a   1.000
_cell.length_b   1.000
_cell.length_c   1.000
_cell.angle_alpha   90.00
_cell.angle_beta   90.00
_cell.angle_gamma   90.00
#
_symmetry.space_group_name_H-M   'P 1'
#
loop_
_entity.id
_entity.type
_entity.pdbx_description
1 polymer ?
#
loop_
_entity_poly.entity_id
_entity_poly.type
_entity_poly.pdbx_seq_one_letter_code
_entity_poly.pdbx_strand_id
1 'polypeptide(L)' 'MSSSAPVATVFVDFKQAFDELWWDGCIGKLLWLGIPKAYVVWIDAWLKDRKGFIEMQGNCSSYFPISRGGPQRSSSKI' A
#
# COMPACT_ATOMS: atom_id res chain seq x y z
N MET A 1 16.07 -29.68 -35.51
CA MET A 1 14.96 -30.11 -34.63
C MET A 1 14.72 -29.03 -33.59
N SER A 2 13.75 -28.14 -33.78
CA SER A 2 13.39 -27.11 -32.79
C SER A 2 12.46 -27.75 -31.76
N SER A 3 12.94 -28.00 -30.54
CA SER A 3 12.09 -28.47 -29.44
C SER A 3 11.27 -27.30 -28.92
N SER A 4 9.98 -27.27 -29.24
CA SER A 4 9.03 -26.33 -28.63
C SER A 4 8.59 -26.91 -27.29
N ALA A 5 9.33 -26.62 -26.23
CA ALA A 5 8.89 -26.98 -24.88
C ALA A 5 7.57 -26.24 -24.55
N PRO A 6 6.58 -26.90 -23.93
CA PRO A 6 5.35 -26.24 -23.55
C PRO A 6 5.63 -25.17 -22.50
N VAL A 7 5.16 -23.96 -22.77
CA VAL A 7 5.25 -22.80 -21.85
C VAL A 7 3.90 -22.63 -21.17
N ALA A 8 3.90 -22.57 -19.84
CA ALA A 8 2.74 -22.24 -19.04
C ALA A 8 2.94 -20.86 -18.39
N THR A 9 1.86 -20.08 -18.29
CA THR A 9 1.86 -18.78 -17.61
C THR A 9 0.86 -18.81 -16.47
N VAL A 10 1.24 -18.22 -15.32
CA VAL A 10 0.37 -18.04 -14.16
C VAL A 10 0.09 -16.56 -13.99
N PHE A 11 -1.20 -16.21 -13.96
CA PHE A 11 -1.65 -14.86 -13.63
C PHE A 11 -2.05 -14.82 -12.16
N VAL A 12 -1.49 -13.86 -11.42
CA VAL A 12 -1.80 -13.61 -10.02
C VAL A 12 -2.21 -12.16 -9.86
N ASP A 13 -3.34 -11.94 -9.20
CA ASP A 13 -3.81 -10.61 -8.83
C ASP A 13 -4.03 -10.52 -7.32
N PHE A 14 -3.62 -9.40 -6.73
CA PHE A 14 -3.76 -9.16 -5.31
C PHE A 14 -4.96 -8.26 -5.05
N LYS A 15 -5.99 -8.85 -4.44
CA LYS A 15 -7.19 -8.10 -4.04
C LYS A 15 -6.80 -6.95 -3.12
N GLN A 16 -7.21 -5.73 -3.46
CA GLN A 16 -7.06 -4.54 -2.62
C GLN A 16 -5.62 -4.34 -2.11
N ALA A 17 -4.62 -4.56 -2.96
CA ALA A 17 -3.20 -4.57 -2.58
C ALA A 17 -2.76 -3.34 -1.75
N PHE A 18 -3.31 -2.17 -2.04
CA PHE A 18 -3.01 -0.96 -1.28
C PHE A 18 -3.75 -0.90 0.04
N ASP A 19 -5.00 -1.36 0.15
CA ASP A 19 -5.77 -1.32 1.41
C ASP A 19 -5.28 -2.37 2.42
N GLU A 20 -4.58 -3.40 1.94
CA GLU A 20 -4.03 -4.49 2.76
C GLU A 20 -2.52 -4.41 2.96
N LEU A 21 -1.88 -3.29 2.61
CA LEU A 21 -0.45 -3.09 2.82
C LEU A 21 -0.06 -3.29 4.30
N TRP A 22 0.83 -4.26 4.53
CA TRP A 22 1.44 -4.51 5.83
C TRP A 22 2.60 -3.54 6.08
N TRP A 23 2.42 -2.62 7.04
CA TRP A 23 3.36 -1.53 7.29
C TRP A 23 4.72 -2.02 7.80
N ASP A 24 4.76 -2.86 8.82
CA ASP A 24 6.04 -3.32 9.39
C ASP A 24 6.86 -4.10 8.36
N GLY A 25 6.20 -4.93 7.54
CA GLY A 25 6.83 -5.62 6.43
C GLY A 25 7.34 -4.66 5.35
N CYS A 26 6.60 -3.58 5.05
CA CYS A 26 7.04 -2.54 4.12
C CYS A 26 8.29 -1.81 4.64
N ILE A 27 8.26 -1.37 5.91
CA ILE A 27 9.39 -0.69 6.58
C ILE A 27 10.62 -1.60 6.64
N GLY A 28 10.43 -2.87 7.02
CA GLY A 28 11.51 -3.86 7.04
C GLY A 28 12.15 -4.06 5.67
N LYS A 29 11.34 -4.12 4.59
CA LYS A 29 11.85 -4.20 3.22
C LYS A 29 12.63 -2.95 2.81
N LEU A 30 12.16 -1.75 3.15
CA LEU A 30 12.87 -0.50 2.84
C LEU A 30 14.24 -0.44 3.53
N LEU A 31 14.31 -0.86 4.80
CA LEU A 31 15.58 -0.96 5.53
C LEU A 31 16.51 -1.99 4.89
N TRP A 32 15.98 -3.16 4.50
CA TRP A 32 16.77 -4.21 3.84
C TRP A 32 17.31 -3.78 2.47
N LEU A 33 16.56 -2.96 1.72
CA LEU A 33 17.00 -2.37 0.46
C LEU A 33 18.05 -1.26 0.63
N GLY A 34 18.44 -0.92 1.86
CA GLY A 34 19.44 0.11 2.13
C GLY A 34 18.93 1.55 1.99
N ILE A 35 17.60 1.76 2.04
CA ILE A 35 17.04 3.12 2.03
C ILE A 35 17.49 3.86 3.30
N PRO A 36 18.00 5.10 3.19
CA PRO A 36 18.47 5.83 4.36
C PRO A 36 17.38 6.02 5.41
N LYS A 37 17.75 5.85 6.69
CA LYS A 37 16.83 5.86 7.83
C LYS A 37 15.95 7.12 7.88
N ALA A 38 16.47 8.27 7.47
CA ALA A 38 15.70 9.51 7.40
C ALA A 38 14.44 9.39 6.52
N TYR A 39 14.56 8.76 5.34
CA TYR A 39 13.41 8.53 4.46
C TYR A 39 12.47 7.46 5.01
N VAL A 40 13.01 6.41 5.62
CA VAL A 40 12.20 5.35 6.23
C VAL A 40 11.33 5.90 7.36
N VAL A 41 11.88 6.77 8.21
CA VAL A 41 11.11 7.44 9.27
C VAL A 41 10.00 8.31 8.69
N TRP A 42 10.27 9.03 7.59
CA TRP A 42 9.25 9.83 6.93
C TRP A 42 8.11 8.97 6.35
N ILE A 43 8.44 7.84 5.73
CA ILE A 43 7.46 6.89 5.20
C ILE A 43 6.65 6.22 6.33
N ASP A 44 7.30 5.83 7.43
CA ASP A 44 6.64 5.23 8.59
C ASP A 44 5.63 6.20 9.22
N ALA A 45 6.02 7.47 9.37
CA ALA A 45 5.14 8.54 9.85
C ALA A 45 3.98 8.80 8.88
N TRP A 46 4.20 8.66 7.56
CA TRP A 46 3.16 8.81 6.56
C TRP A 46 2.16 7.65 6.54
N LEU A 47 2.59 6.42 6.87
CA LEU A 47 1.72 5.24 6.91
C LEU A 47 0.86 5.16 8.18
N LYS A 48 1.42 5.54 9.32
CA LYS A 48 0.82 5.42 10.66
C LYS A 48 -0.12 6.59 11.02
N ASP A 49 -0.91 6.39 12.08
CA ASP A 49 -1.84 7.37 12.68
C ASP A 49 -2.83 8.02 11.71
N ARG A 50 -3.12 7.33 10.60
CA ARG A 50 -4.09 7.81 9.62
C ARG A 50 -5.50 7.66 10.15
N LYS A 51 -6.33 8.68 9.87
CA LYS A 51 -7.77 8.66 10.13
C LYS A 51 -8.50 8.82 8.81
N GLY A 52 -9.57 8.06 8.63
CA GLY A 52 -10.49 8.16 7.52
C GLY A 52 -11.85 8.68 7.97
N PHE A 53 -12.63 9.16 7.02
CA PHE A 53 -14.06 9.37 7.16
C PHE A 53 -14.72 8.98 5.83
N ILE A 54 -16.01 8.68 5.86
CA ILE A 54 -16.79 8.36 4.67
C ILE A 54 -17.72 9.54 4.41
N GLU A 55 -17.66 10.10 3.21
CA GLU A 55 -18.64 11.07 2.73
C GLU A 55 -19.61 10.38 1.76
N MET A 56 -20.90 10.50 2.03
CA MET A 56 -21.95 9.97 1.16
C MET A 56 -23.07 11.00 1.04
N GLN A 57 -23.31 11.48 -0.19
CA GLN A 57 -24.38 12.44 -0.49
C GLN A 57 -24.34 13.70 0.41
N GLY A 58 -23.14 14.24 0.65
CA GLY A 58 -22.93 15.43 1.48
C GLY A 58 -22.99 15.18 3.00
N ASN A 59 -23.16 13.93 3.44
CA ASN A 59 -23.08 13.55 4.85
C ASN A 59 -21.74 12.89 5.13
N CYS A 60 -21.04 13.36 6.17
CA CYS A 60 -19.76 12.80 6.61
C CYS A 60 -19.96 11.93 7.85
N SER A 61 -19.30 10.77 7.87
CA SER A 61 -19.14 9.98 9.09
C SER A 61 -18.24 10.70 10.10
N SER A 62 -18.24 10.23 11.34
CA SER A 62 -17.14 10.53 12.26
C SER A 62 -15.81 9.98 11.71
N TYR A 63 -14.71 10.57 12.15
CA TYR A 63 -13.38 10.04 11.87
C TYR A 63 -13.16 8.71 12.57
N PHE A 64 -12.54 7.77 11.88
CA PHE A 64 -12.13 6.48 12.43
C PHE A 64 -10.66 6.18 12.10
N PRO A 65 -9.94 5.45 12.98
CA PRO A 65 -8.54 5.10 12.74
C PRO A 65 -8.42 4.11 11.58
N ILE A 66 -7.34 4.24 10.81
CA ILE A 66 -6.92 3.30 9.79
C ILE A 66 -5.68 2.60 10.32
N SER A 67 -5.69 1.26 10.38
CA SER A 67 -4.61 0.45 10.96
C SER A 67 -3.81 -0.36 9.95
N ARG A 68 -4.17 -0.28 8.66
CA ARG A 68 -3.48 -0.96 7.56
C ARG A 68 -3.72 -0.25 6.24
N GLY A 69 -2.96 -0.66 5.23
CA GLY A 69 -3.11 -0.15 3.88
C GLY A 69 -2.41 1.19 3.65
N GLY A 70 -2.47 1.69 2.43
CA GLY A 70 -2.01 3.02 2.02
C GLY A 70 -3.12 3.72 1.23
N PRO A 71 -3.07 5.04 1.07
CA PRO A 71 -3.99 5.75 0.19
C PRO A 71 -3.89 5.18 -1.24
N GLN A 72 -4.98 4.63 -1.77
CA GLN A 72 -5.06 4.12 -3.14
C GLN A 72 -4.85 5.24 -4.19
N ARG A 73 -4.96 6.50 -3.76
CA ARG A 73 -4.65 7.72 -4.52
C ARG A 73 -3.93 8.69 -3.60
N SER A 74 -2.62 8.86 -3.77
CA SER A 74 -1.82 9.82 -2.99
C SER A 74 -1.52 11.12 -3.75
N SER A 75 -1.77 11.17 -5.07
CA SER A 75 -1.33 12.26 -5.97
C SER A 75 -2.44 12.91 -6.82
N SER A 76 -3.72 12.57 -6.59
CA SER A 76 -4.83 13.12 -7.39
C SER A 76 -5.63 14.14 -6.60
N LYS A 77 -5.24 15.42 -6.76
CA LYS A 77 -5.95 16.68 -6.43
C LYS A 77 -6.46 16.85 -5.00
N ILE A 78 -5.74 17.71 -4.27
CA ILE A 78 -6.36 18.80 -3.50
C ILE A 78 -6.51 19.97 -4.48
#